data_AF-A0AAU9VXS0-F1
#
_entry.id   AF-A0AAU9VXS0-F1
#
_cell.length_a   1.000
_cell.length_b   1.000
_cell.length_c   1.000
_cell.angle_alpha   90.00
_cell.angle_beta   90.00
_cell.angle_gamma   90.00
#
_symmetry.space_group_name_H-M   'P 1'
#
loop_
_entity.id
_entity.type
_entity.pdbx_description
1 polymer ?
#
loop_
_entity_poly.entity_id
_entity_poly.type
_entity_poly.pdbx_seq_one_letter_code
_entity_poly.pdbx_strand_id
1 'polypeptide(L)'
;MKVVTKSENKQPVVHREKTKYRVECLVAHHTESIKLILWEDAIEKIHSSKSYHFQNLTIRIFDDNKYLNTNVLTVIDEIDDIHDINLSSPSMEDNLVTAKCVGIDIKKAPHVLFVTAP
;
A
#
# COMPACT_ATOMS: atom_id res chain seq x y z
N MET A 1 7.31 7.41 -0.73
CA MET A 1 6.09 6.62 -1.00
C MET A 1 5.60 6.04 0.32
N LYS A 2 4.29 6.06 0.58
CA LYS A 2 3.71 5.44 1.79
C LYS A 2 3.23 4.05 1.48
N VAL A 3 3.42 3.13 2.41
CA VAL A 3 2.94 1.75 2.32
C VAL A 3 1.52 1.72 2.86
N VAL A 4 0.55 1.51 1.98
CA VAL A 4 -0.87 1.49 2.34
C VAL A 4 -1.25 0.14 2.89
N THR A 5 -0.89 -0.92 2.16
CA THR A 5 -1.09 -2.31 2.60
C THR A 5 0.17 -3.12 2.32
N LYS A 6 0.38 -4.15 3.14
CA LYS A 6 1.42 -5.15 2.99
C LYS A 6 0.82 -6.50 3.35
N SER A 7 0.94 -7.47 2.45
CA SER A 7 0.49 -8.84 2.72
C SER A 7 1.29 -9.44 3.87
N GLU A 8 0.62 -10.11 4.81
CA GLU A 8 1.27 -10.85 5.89
C GLU A 8 1.85 -12.19 5.39
N ASN A 9 1.29 -12.74 4.30
CA ASN A 9 1.72 -14.01 3.74
C ASN A 9 2.95 -13.83 2.84
N LYS A 10 4.05 -14.47 3.21
CA LYS A 10 5.27 -14.59 2.39
C LYS A 10 5.08 -15.69 1.35
N GLN A 11 5.07 -15.33 0.08
CA GLN A 11 4.97 -16.29 -1.02
C GLN A 11 6.37 -16.88 -1.33
N PRO A 12 6.53 -18.21 -1.30
CA PRO A 12 7.76 -18.85 -1.75
C PRO A 12 7.84 -18.87 -3.28
N VAL A 13 9.03 -18.62 -3.82
CA VAL A 13 9.35 -18.68 -5.25
C VAL A 13 10.65 -19.45 -5.41
N VAL A 14 10.60 -20.57 -6.12
CA VAL A 14 11.78 -21.38 -6.39
C VAL A 14 12.50 -20.83 -7.63
N HIS A 15 13.77 -20.45 -7.47
CA HIS A 15 14.62 -20.02 -8.56
C HIS A 15 16.00 -20.66 -8.42
N ARG A 16 16.42 -21.44 -9.44
CA ARG A 16 17.71 -22.16 -9.45
C ARG A 16 17.94 -22.97 -8.17
N GLU A 17 16.96 -23.81 -7.83
CA GLU A 17 16.98 -24.69 -6.65
C GLU A 17 17.03 -23.97 -5.28
N LYS A 18 16.99 -22.64 -5.27
CA LYS A 18 16.88 -21.84 -4.05
C LYS A 18 15.47 -21.29 -3.93
N THR A 19 14.87 -21.51 -2.76
CA THR A 19 13.61 -20.86 -2.41
C THR A 19 13.89 -19.44 -1.96
N LYS A 20 13.20 -18.49 -2.59
CA LYS A 20 13.15 -17.09 -2.21
C LYS A 20 11.75 -16.72 -1.75
N TYR A 21 11.63 -15.68 -0.95
CA TYR A 21 10.35 -15.20 -0.45
C TYR A 21 10.06 -13.80 -0.98
N ARG A 22 8.79 -13.58 -1.30
CA ARG A 22 8.28 -12.26 -1.68
C ARG A 22 6.99 -11.92 -0.96
N VAL A 23 6.72 -10.63 -0.84
CA VAL A 23 5.48 -10.07 -0.31
C VAL A 23 5.00 -8.95 -1.23
N GLU A 24 3.70 -8.95 -1.52
CA GLU A 24 3.06 -7.84 -2.24
C GLU A 24 2.68 -6.72 -1.26
N CYS A 25 2.98 -5.49 -1.66
CA CYS A 25 2.57 -4.26 -1.00
C CYS A 25 1.85 -3.35 -1.99
N LEU A 26 0.85 -2.62 -1.50
CA LEU A 26 0.34 -1.45 -2.19
C LEU A 26 1.06 -0.22 -1.65
N VAL A 27 1.80 0.47 -2.50
CA VAL A 27 2.42 1.75 -2.17
C VAL A 27 1.71 2.87 -2.90
N ALA A 28 1.67 4.03 -2.25
CA ALA A 28 1.00 5.20 -2.75
C ALA A 28 1.90 6.42 -2.71
N HIS A 29 1.67 7.30 -3.68
CA HIS A 29 2.08 8.68 -3.64
C HIS A 29 0.84 9.59 -3.66
N HIS A 30 1.04 10.89 -3.87
CA HIS A 30 -0.03 11.88 -3.83
C HIS A 30 -1.21 11.57 -4.75
N THR A 31 -0.93 11.09 -5.97
CA THR A 31 -1.91 10.98 -7.05
C THR A 31 -2.31 9.54 -7.39
N GLU A 32 -1.38 8.59 -7.25
CA GLU A 32 -1.55 7.22 -7.74
C GLU A 32 -0.94 6.20 -6.77
N SER A 33 -1.39 4.95 -6.95
CA SER A 33 -0.88 3.77 -6.27
C SER A 33 -0.24 2.80 -7.26
N ILE A 34 0.71 2.01 -6.77
CA ILE A 34 1.34 0.95 -7.55
C ILE A 34 1.67 -0.24 -6.65
N LYS A 35 1.61 -1.44 -7.22
CA LYS A 35 2.04 -2.66 -6.53
C LYS A 35 3.58 -2.71 -6.47
N LEU A 36 4.10 -2.92 -5.27
CA LEU A 36 5.51 -3.14 -4.98
C LEU A 36 5.69 -4.58 -4.47
N ILE A 37 6.58 -5.32 -5.11
CA ILE A 37 6.99 -6.66 -4.68
C ILE A 37 8.28 -6.52 -3.88
N LEU A 38 8.19 -6.80 -2.59
CA LEU A 38 9.32 -6.89 -1.67
C LEU A 38 9.90 -8.30 -1.73
N TRP A 39 11.21 -8.40 -1.78
CA TRP A 39 11.95 -9.65 -1.74
C TRP A 39 12.85 -9.72 -0.51
N GLU A 40 12.95 -10.91 0.09
CA GLU A 40 13.93 -11.22 1.13
C GLU A 40 14.00 -10.20 2.29
N ASP A 41 15.14 -9.57 2.50
CA ASP A 41 15.43 -8.65 3.61
C ASP A 41 14.59 -7.37 3.54
N ALA A 42 14.17 -6.94 2.36
CA ALA A 42 13.27 -5.81 2.19
C ALA A 42 11.90 -6.07 2.84
N ILE A 43 11.49 -7.33 3.00
CA ILE A 43 10.23 -7.70 3.65
C ILE A 43 10.22 -7.26 5.11
N GLU A 44 11.33 -7.41 5.84
CA GLU A 44 11.38 -7.06 7.25
C GLU A 44 11.59 -5.55 7.49
N LYS A 45 12.22 -4.85 6.54
CA LYS A 45 12.49 -3.41 6.65
C LYS A 45 11.26 -2.53 6.45
N ILE A 46 10.28 -3.03 5.69
CA ILE A 46 9.11 -2.25 5.27
C ILE A 46 7.88 -2.61 6.11
N HIS A 47 7.20 -1.61 6.63
CA HIS A 47 5.95 -1.78 7.39
C HIS A 47 4.81 -0.96 6.80
N SER A 48 3.59 -1.48 6.94
CA SER A 48 2.36 -0.74 6.60
C SER A 48 2.26 0.56 7.39
N SER A 49 1.60 1.55 6.81
CA SER A 49 1.37 2.88 7.38
C SER A 49 2.63 3.74 7.57
N LYS A 50 3.81 3.27 7.15
CA LYS A 50 5.05 4.03 7.15
C LYS A 50 5.40 4.56 5.75
N SER A 51 6.25 5.59 5.72
CA SER A 51 6.70 6.25 4.51
C SER A 51 8.18 5.98 4.27
N TYR A 52 8.53 5.71 3.01
CA TYR A 52 9.89 5.34 2.61
C TYR A 52 10.31 6.05 1.32
N HIS A 53 11.59 6.40 1.24
CA HIS A 53 12.27 6.71 0.01
C HIS A 53 12.92 5.42 -0.54
N PHE A 54 12.57 5.08 -1.78
CA PHE A 54 13.10 3.89 -2.46
C PHE A 54 14.01 4.33 -3.60
N GLN A 55 15.18 3.72 -3.70
CA GLN A 55 16.07 3.90 -4.85
C GLN A 55 16.36 2.55 -5.50
N ASN A 56 16.67 2.57 -6.81
CA ASN A 56 17.03 1.39 -7.60
C ASN A 56 15.96 0.28 -7.56
N LEU A 57 14.68 0.65 -7.62
CA LEU A 57 13.60 -0.30 -7.90
C LEU A 57 13.63 -0.70 -9.38
N THR A 58 13.18 -1.91 -9.70
CA THR A 58 12.99 -2.36 -11.08
C THR A 58 11.52 -2.41 -11.43
N ILE A 59 11.18 -2.04 -12.67
CA ILE A 59 9.83 -2.23 -13.20
C ILE A 59 9.76 -3.63 -13.82
N ARG A 60 8.72 -4.37 -13.49
CA ARG A 60 8.37 -5.66 -14.11
C ARG A 60 6.96 -5.57 -14.68
N ILE A 61 6.79 -6.11 -15.87
CA ILE A 61 5.48 -6.24 -16.51
C ILE A 61 5.10 -7.72 -16.51
N PHE A 62 3.89 -8.02 -16.05
CA PHE A 62 3.33 -9.37 -16.07
C PHE A 62 1.82 -9.27 -16.25
N ASP A 63 1.26 -10.01 -17.20
CA ASP A 63 -0.18 -9.98 -17.51
C ASP A 63 -0.71 -8.55 -17.70
N ASP A 64 -0.01 -7.76 -18.51
CA ASP A 64 -0.25 -6.32 -18.76
C ASP A 64 -0.24 -5.39 -17.54
N ASN A 65 0.06 -5.92 -16.36
CA ASN A 65 0.18 -5.17 -15.13
C ASN A 65 1.65 -4.79 -14.85
N LYS A 66 1.86 -3.55 -14.38
CA LYS A 66 3.17 -3.02 -14.00
C LYS A 66 3.38 -3.12 -12.50
N TYR A 67 4.56 -3.60 -12.11
CA TYR A 67 4.96 -3.79 -10.73
C TYR A 67 6.32 -3.16 -10.49
N LEU A 68 6.50 -2.52 -9.34
CA LEU A 68 7.83 -2.22 -8.80
C LEU A 68 8.37 -3.45 -8.08
N ASN A 69 9.67 -3.69 -8.17
CA ASN A 69 10.34 -4.79 -7.51
C ASN A 69 11.59 -4.29 -6.79
N THR A 70 11.79 -4.78 -5.56
CA THR A 70 13.08 -4.65 -4.90
C THR A 70 14.08 -5.64 -5.51
N ASN A 71 15.36 -5.29 -5.43
CA ASN A 71 16.47 -6.12 -5.85
C ASN A 71 17.67 -5.88 -4.92
N VAL A 72 18.79 -6.55 -5.21
CA VAL A 72 20.01 -6.49 -4.38
C VAL A 72 20.66 -5.10 -4.30
N LEU A 73 20.32 -4.18 -5.20
CA LEU A 73 20.82 -2.80 -5.22
C LEU A 73 19.80 -1.79 -4.67
N THR A 74 18.62 -2.27 -4.26
CA THR A 74 17.57 -1.39 -3.72
C THR A 74 18.03 -0.79 -2.40
N VAL A 75 17.97 0.54 -2.32
CA VAL A 75 18.17 1.29 -1.08
C VAL A 75 16.80 1.71 -0.56
N ILE A 76 16.59 1.56 0.76
CA ILE A 76 15.33 1.81 1.45
C ILE A 76 15.64 2.68 2.66
N ASP A 77 15.12 3.90 2.65
CA ASP A 77 15.24 4.83 3.78
C ASP A 77 13.83 5.14 4.30
N GLU A 78 13.59 4.93 5.59
CA GLU A 78 12.37 5.42 6.23
C GLU A 78 12.40 6.95 6.30
N ILE A 79 11.27 7.58 6.00
CA ILE A 79 11.12 9.05 6.00
C ILE A 79 9.90 9.45 6.82
N ASP A 80 9.77 10.75 7.08
CA ASP A 80 8.60 11.33 7.73
C ASP A 80 7.31 10.98 6.98
N ASP A 81 6.20 10.96 7.72
CA ASP A 81 4.93 10.50 7.18
C ASP A 81 4.41 11.41 6.06
N ILE A 82 3.97 10.79 4.97
CA ILE A 82 3.31 11.47 3.86
C ILE A 82 1.82 11.48 4.15
N HIS A 83 1.28 12.67 4.46
CA HIS A 83 -0.13 12.84 4.82
C HIS A 83 -1.06 13.06 3.63
N ASP A 84 -0.55 13.61 2.52
CA ASP A 84 -1.36 13.95 1.35
C ASP A 84 -1.48 12.77 0.38
N ILE A 85 -2.19 11.72 0.76
CA ILE A 85 -2.44 10.57 -0.11
C ILE A 85 -3.90 10.52 -0.51
N ASN A 86 -4.16 10.60 -1.82
CA ASN A 86 -5.51 10.51 -2.34
C ASN A 86 -6.00 9.06 -2.38
N LEU A 87 -6.57 8.60 -1.26
CA LEU A 87 -7.21 7.28 -1.11
C LEU A 87 -8.47 7.08 -1.95
N SER A 88 -9.00 8.13 -2.57
CA SER A 88 -10.19 8.09 -3.44
C SER A 88 -9.85 8.01 -4.93
N SER A 89 -8.60 7.72 -5.28
CA SER A 89 -8.24 7.47 -6.68
C SER A 89 -8.79 6.11 -7.15
N PRO A 90 -9.27 5.98 -8.39
CA PRO A 90 -9.78 4.71 -8.92
C PRO A 90 -8.77 3.55 -8.80
N SER A 91 -7.47 3.84 -8.96
CA SER A 91 -6.41 2.84 -8.82
C SER A 91 -6.26 2.29 -7.40
N MET A 92 -6.78 3.01 -6.40
CA MET A 92 -6.79 2.56 -5.00
C MET A 92 -8.03 1.75 -4.66
N GLU A 93 -9.20 2.11 -5.21
CA GLU A 93 -10.47 1.38 -4.99
C GLU A 93 -10.37 -0.08 -5.46
N ASP A 94 -9.74 -0.33 -6.60
CA ASP A 94 -9.52 -1.68 -7.15
C ASP A 94 -8.60 -2.55 -6.28
N ASN A 95 -7.73 -1.93 -5.48
CA ASN A 95 -6.71 -2.63 -4.67
C ASN A 95 -7.03 -2.65 -3.16
N LEU A 96 -8.03 -1.89 -2.70
CA LEU A 96 -8.43 -1.74 -1.29
C LEU A 96 -9.74 -2.48 -0.97
N VAL A 97 -9.93 -3.70 -1.47
CA VAL A 97 -11.10 -4.52 -1.08
C VAL A 97 -10.78 -5.36 0.15
N THR A 98 -10.39 -4.74 1.28
CA THR A 98 -10.58 -5.33 2.61
C THR A 98 -10.49 -4.25 3.69
N ALA A 99 -11.64 -3.86 4.25
CA ALA A 99 -11.69 -3.11 5.50
C ALA A 99 -12.53 -3.89 6.51
N LYS A 100 -11.91 -4.32 7.62
CA LYS A 100 -12.65 -4.89 8.75
C LYS A 100 -12.96 -3.76 9.74
N CYS A 101 -14.18 -3.25 9.68
CA CYS A 101 -14.67 -2.31 10.68
C CYS A 101 -15.01 -3.06 11.97
N VAL A 102 -14.34 -2.73 13.08
CA VAL A 102 -14.61 -3.34 14.40
C VAL A 102 -15.58 -2.50 15.24
N GLY A 103 -15.84 -1.26 14.83
CA GLY A 103 -16.86 -0.40 15.45
C GLY A 103 -16.87 1.00 14.85
N ILE A 104 -18.07 1.56 14.70
CA ILE A 104 -18.29 2.97 14.32
C ILE A 104 -19.08 3.61 15.47
N ASP A 105 -18.52 4.63 16.11
CA ASP A 105 -19.26 5.49 17.04
C ASP A 105 -19.75 6.73 16.30
N ILE A 106 -21.05 6.78 15.99
CA ILE A 106 -21.69 7.93 15.35
C ILE A 106 -22.35 8.78 16.44
N LYS A 107 -21.72 9.91 16.78
CA LYS A 107 -22.36 10.92 17.63
C LYS A 107 -23.24 11.82 16.77
N LYS A 108 -24.55 11.71 16.96
CA LYS A 108 -25.54 12.60 16.33
C LYS A 108 -25.37 14.00 16.93
N ALA A 109 -24.90 14.97 16.17
CA ALA A 109 -25.03 16.37 16.56
C ALA A 109 -26.52 16.77 16.48
N PRO A 110 -27.08 17.46 17.48
CA PRO A 110 -28.45 17.96 17.43
C PRO A 110 -28.48 19.22 16.57
N HIS A 111 -28.49 19.07 15.25
CA HIS A 111 -28.90 20.18 14.38
C HIS A 111 -30.42 20.20 14.31
N VAL A 112 -31.01 21.19 14.96
CA VAL A 112 -32.44 21.53 14.88
C VAL A 112 -32.74 21.87 13.41
N LEU A 113 -33.56 21.05 12.77
CA LEU A 113 -34.21 21.37 11.51
C LEU A 113 -35.43 22.24 11.82
N PHE A 114 -35.38 23.53 11.49
CA PHE A 114 -36.61 24.28 11.28
C PHE A 114 -37.16 23.88 9.91
N VAL A 115 -38.20 23.04 9.90
CA VAL A 115 -39.06 22.88 8.74
C VAL A 115 -40.19 23.88 8.92
N THR A 116 -40.15 24.99 8.17
CA THR A 116 -41.35 25.77 7.91
C THR A 116 -41.89 25.34 6.55
N ALA A 117 -43.12 24.82 6.54
CA ALA A 117 -43.97 24.72 5.37
C ALA A 117 -45.38 25.21 5.78
N PRO A 118 -46.20 25.73 4.86
CA PRO A 118 -45.94 26.16 3.47
C PRO A 118 -45.68 27.67 3.34
#